data_AF-A0A379WCM6-F1
#
_entry.id   AF-A0A379WCM6-F1
#
_cell.length_a   1.000
_cell.length_b   1.000
_cell.length_c   1.000
_cell.angle_alpha   90.00
_cell.angle_beta   90.00
_cell.angle_gamma   90.00
#
_symmetry.space_group_name_H-M   'P 1'
#
loop_
_entity.id
_entity.type
_entity.pdbx_description
1 polymer ?
#
loop_
_entity_poly.entity_id
_entity_poly.type
_entity_poly.pdbx_seq_one_letter_code
_entity_poly.pdbx_strand_id
1 'polypeptide(L)'
;MAGFPYSEIPHLITVGFGRQTLLGAADTLIDLVSREKLRHIFLVGGCDGARGERNYFTDFATSVPDDCLILTLACGKYRFNKLEFGDIEGLPRLVDAGQCNDAYSAIILAVTLAEKLGCGVNDLPLSLVLSWFEQKAIVILLTLLSLGVKNIVTGPTAPGFFTPDCWLSSTRSSVCAP
;
A
#
# COMPACT_ATOMS: atom_id res chain seq x y z
N MET A 1 -2.65 21.88 31.84
CA MET A 1 -3.56 20.92 31.19
C MET A 1 -3.31 19.57 31.84
N ALA A 2 -4.32 18.91 32.41
CA ALA A 2 -4.14 17.53 32.86
C ALA A 2 -3.91 16.65 31.62
N GLY A 3 -2.97 15.72 31.68
CA GLY A 3 -2.67 14.80 30.56
C GLY A 3 -3.79 13.79 30.30
N PHE A 4 -3.49 12.74 29.55
CA PHE A 4 -4.46 11.67 29.31
C PHE A 4 -4.87 10.97 30.63
N PRO A 5 -6.16 10.69 30.85
CA PRO A 5 -6.65 10.11 32.10
C PRO A 5 -6.31 8.61 32.26
N TYR A 6 -5.87 7.94 31.20
CA TYR A 6 -5.48 6.54 31.18
C TYR A 6 -4.37 6.30 30.16
N SER A 7 -3.60 5.22 30.36
CA SER A 7 -2.67 4.67 29.38
C SER A 7 -3.25 3.37 28.85
N GLU A 8 -3.14 3.13 27.54
CA GLU A 8 -3.45 1.83 26.95
C GLU A 8 -2.30 0.84 27.17
N ILE A 9 -2.57 -0.47 27.04
CA ILE A 9 -1.53 -1.50 27.05
C ILE A 9 -0.58 -1.21 25.87
N PRO A 10 0.74 -1.10 26.10
CA PRO A 10 1.70 -0.87 25.02
C PRO A 10 1.62 -1.97 23.97
N HIS A 11 1.49 -1.57 22.72
CA HIS A 11 1.57 -2.46 21.56
C HIS A 11 2.69 -1.98 20.65
N LEU A 12 3.64 -2.88 20.36
CA LEU A 12 4.82 -2.58 19.56
C LEU A 12 4.52 -2.86 18.09
N ILE A 13 4.77 -1.89 17.23
CA ILE A 13 4.53 -1.99 15.79
C ILE A 13 5.85 -1.71 15.09
N THR A 14 6.28 -2.61 14.21
CA THR A 14 7.47 -2.41 13.39
C THR A 14 7.16 -1.40 12.28
N VAL A 15 7.86 -0.27 12.31
CA VAL A 15 7.70 0.85 11.36
C VAL A 15 9.07 1.39 10.95
N GLY A 16 9.09 2.36 10.04
CA GLY A 16 10.33 3.08 9.70
C GLY A 16 11.06 2.52 8.48
N PHE A 17 10.35 1.80 7.61
CA PHE A 17 10.85 1.46 6.28
C PHE A 17 10.76 2.67 5.35
N GLY A 18 11.41 3.77 5.72
CA GLY A 18 11.51 4.96 4.87
C GLY A 18 12.37 4.68 3.63
N ARG A 19 12.56 5.70 2.78
CA ARG A 19 13.24 5.58 1.48
C ARG A 19 14.55 4.79 1.52
N GLN A 20 15.47 5.15 2.41
CA GLN A 20 16.80 4.52 2.45
C GLN A 20 16.73 3.05 2.88
N THR A 21 15.87 2.73 3.86
CA THR A 21 15.64 1.37 4.33
C THR A 21 15.01 0.52 3.24
N LEU A 22 13.99 1.03 2.54
CA LEU A 22 13.35 0.33 1.41
C LEU A 22 14.32 0.07 0.27
N LEU A 23 15.11 1.08 -0.12
CA LEU A 23 16.11 0.93 -1.17
C LEU A 23 17.23 -0.04 -0.77
N GLY A 24 17.64 -0.03 0.50
CA GLY A 24 18.59 -1.02 1.03
C GLY A 24 18.04 -2.45 1.04
N ALA A 25 16.72 -2.60 1.21
CA ALA A 25 16.04 -3.89 1.15
C ALA A 25 15.72 -4.36 -0.29
N ALA A 26 15.94 -3.52 -1.31
CA ALA A 26 15.56 -3.84 -2.69
C ALA A 26 16.27 -5.08 -3.23
N ASP A 27 17.56 -5.27 -2.92
CA ASP A 27 18.30 -6.47 -3.34
C ASP A 27 17.76 -7.74 -2.68
N THR A 28 17.40 -7.67 -1.38
CA THR A 28 16.74 -8.77 -0.68
C THR A 28 15.37 -9.09 -1.29
N LEU A 29 14.57 -8.07 -1.63
CA LEU A 29 13.29 -8.28 -2.29
C LEU A 29 13.44 -8.96 -3.64
N ILE A 30 14.43 -8.55 -4.44
CA ILE A 30 14.72 -9.16 -5.75
C ILE A 30 15.16 -10.61 -5.57
N ASP A 31 16.05 -10.90 -4.61
CA ASP A 31 16.46 -12.27 -4.28
C ASP A 31 15.25 -13.15 -3.94
N LEU A 32 14.38 -12.69 -3.04
CA LEU A 32 13.18 -13.42 -2.63
C LEU A 32 12.20 -13.66 -3.79
N VAL A 33 12.01 -12.67 -4.67
CA VAL A 33 11.19 -12.83 -5.88
C VAL A 33 11.83 -13.84 -6.83
N SER A 34 13.14 -13.74 -7.08
CA SER A 34 13.87 -14.64 -7.99
C SER A 34 13.90 -16.10 -7.50
N ARG A 35 13.86 -16.31 -6.19
CA ARG A 35 13.79 -17.62 -5.52
C ARG A 35 12.36 -18.12 -5.33
N GLU A 36 11.37 -17.43 -5.89
CA GLU A 36 9.94 -17.74 -5.77
C GLU A 36 9.44 -17.81 -4.31
N LYS A 37 10.14 -17.14 -3.38
CA LYS A 37 9.76 -17.03 -1.97
C LYS A 37 8.79 -15.87 -1.73
N LEU A 38 8.92 -14.82 -2.52
CA LEU A 38 8.00 -13.69 -2.54
C LEU A 38 7.28 -13.67 -3.89
N ARG A 39 6.02 -14.10 -3.89
CA ARG A 39 5.23 -14.19 -5.12
C ARG A 39 4.72 -12.82 -5.57
N HIS A 40 4.28 -11.99 -4.62
CA HIS A 40 3.59 -10.74 -4.95
C HIS A 40 3.70 -9.70 -3.84
N ILE A 41 3.68 -8.42 -4.22
CA ILE A 41 3.63 -7.27 -3.34
C ILE A 41 2.28 -6.58 -3.49
N PHE A 42 1.58 -6.38 -2.39
CA PHE A 42 0.35 -5.59 -2.36
C PHE A 42 0.64 -4.28 -1.65
N LEU A 43 0.56 -3.16 -2.38
CA LEU A 43 0.55 -1.85 -1.75
C LEU A 43 -0.88 -1.55 -1.28
N VAL A 44 -1.10 -1.69 0.03
CA VAL A 44 -2.39 -1.43 0.67
C VAL A 44 -2.23 -0.22 1.58
N GLY A 45 -2.90 0.89 1.27
CA GLY A 45 -2.73 2.11 2.06
C GLY A 45 -3.44 3.32 1.49
N GLY A 46 -3.09 4.50 2.00
CA GLY A 46 -3.75 5.76 1.66
C GLY A 46 -4.48 6.36 2.86
N CYS A 47 -5.63 6.99 2.65
CA CYS A 47 -6.34 7.70 3.72
C CYS A 47 -7.46 6.89 4.33
N ASP A 48 -7.58 6.93 5.66
CA ASP A 48 -8.69 6.35 6.42
C ASP A 48 -9.82 7.39 6.65
N GLY A 49 -11.00 6.91 7.08
CA GLY A 49 -12.16 7.72 7.45
C GLY A 49 -13.23 6.88 8.14
N ALA A 50 -14.35 7.49 8.54
CA ALA A 50 -15.33 6.83 9.42
C ALA A 50 -16.27 5.79 8.76
N ARG A 51 -16.25 5.62 7.43
CA ARG A 51 -17.19 4.73 6.72
C ARG A 51 -16.89 3.25 7.00
N GLY A 52 -17.93 2.45 7.26
CA GLY A 52 -17.82 1.02 7.53
C GLY A 52 -17.31 0.19 6.34
N GLU A 53 -17.58 0.61 5.10
CA GLU A 53 -17.07 -0.01 3.86
C GLU A 53 -15.53 -0.14 3.84
N ARG A 54 -14.82 0.67 4.64
CA ARG A 54 -13.35 0.62 4.76
C ARG A 54 -12.84 -0.62 5.49
N ASN A 55 -13.72 -1.43 6.10
CA ASN A 55 -13.35 -2.75 6.61
C ASN A 55 -12.80 -3.66 5.51
N TYR A 56 -13.19 -3.41 4.25
CA TYR A 56 -12.59 -4.05 3.07
C TYR A 56 -11.05 -4.03 3.10
N PHE A 57 -10.40 -2.96 3.57
CA PHE A 57 -8.94 -2.89 3.59
C PHE A 57 -8.32 -3.77 4.68
N THR A 58 -9.02 -3.96 5.81
CA THR A 58 -8.63 -4.93 6.85
C THR A 58 -8.82 -6.35 6.34
N ASP A 59 -9.97 -6.64 5.74
CA ASP A 59 -10.30 -7.97 5.18
C ASP A 59 -9.33 -8.32 4.04
N PHE A 60 -9.02 -7.36 3.17
CA PHE A 60 -8.04 -7.52 2.11
C PHE A 60 -6.66 -7.83 2.69
N ALA A 61 -6.15 -7.00 3.61
CA ALA A 61 -4.83 -7.20 4.22
C ALA A 61 -4.70 -8.58 4.89
N THR A 62 -5.74 -9.01 5.62
CA THR A 62 -5.76 -10.33 6.29
C THR A 62 -5.93 -11.51 5.33
N SER A 63 -6.50 -11.28 4.14
CA SER A 63 -6.61 -12.30 3.08
C SER A 63 -5.34 -12.46 2.24
N VAL A 64 -4.35 -11.55 2.39
CA VAL A 64 -3.10 -11.62 1.63
C VAL A 64 -2.35 -12.91 1.99
N PRO A 65 -2.01 -13.77 1.01
CA PRO A 65 -1.34 -15.04 1.26
C PRO A 65 0.05 -14.88 1.90
N ASP A 66 0.48 -15.89 2.65
CA ASP A 66 1.72 -15.86 3.45
C ASP A 66 3.02 -15.69 2.66
N ASP A 67 3.00 -16.02 1.37
CA ASP A 67 4.10 -15.82 0.42
C ASP A 67 4.06 -14.45 -0.29
N CYS A 68 3.27 -13.51 0.24
CA CYS A 68 3.12 -12.15 -0.28
C CYS A 68 3.44 -11.10 0.80
N LEU A 69 3.90 -9.94 0.33
CA LEU A 69 4.28 -8.80 1.17
C LEU A 69 3.27 -7.67 1.06
N ILE A 70 2.95 -7.03 2.18
CA ILE A 70 2.06 -5.88 2.28
C ILE A 70 2.92 -4.63 2.48
N LEU A 71 2.97 -3.77 1.47
CA LEU A 71 3.57 -2.45 1.57
C LEU A 71 2.48 -1.45 1.95
N THR A 72 2.63 -0.75 3.07
CA THR A 72 1.65 0.23 3.52
C THR A 72 2.25 1.62 3.67
N LEU A 73 1.37 2.62 3.61
CA LEU A 73 1.69 4.02 3.85
C LEU A 73 0.41 4.77 4.24
N ALA A 74 0.59 5.94 4.84
CA ALA A 74 -0.49 6.84 5.28
C ALA A 74 -1.43 6.25 6.34
N CYS A 75 -2.43 7.01 6.76
CA CYS A 75 -3.29 6.65 7.89
C CYS A 75 -4.20 5.43 7.63
N GLY A 76 -4.39 5.01 6.39
CA GLY A 76 -5.07 3.75 6.04
C GLY A 76 -4.46 2.53 6.73
N LYS A 77 -3.15 2.57 7.03
CA LYS A 77 -2.45 1.51 7.76
C LYS A 77 -3.08 1.17 9.11
N TYR A 78 -3.71 2.14 9.80
CA TYR A 78 -4.26 1.94 11.14
C TYR A 78 -5.42 0.93 11.17
N ARG A 79 -5.96 0.57 10.00
CA ARG A 79 -6.96 -0.48 9.84
C ARG A 79 -6.42 -1.88 10.08
N PHE A 80 -5.12 -2.08 9.95
CA PHE A 80 -4.51 -3.42 10.01
C PHE A 80 -3.11 -3.45 10.63
N ASN A 81 -2.44 -2.33 10.89
CA ASN A 81 -1.05 -2.32 11.38
C ASN A 81 -0.84 -2.84 12.81
N LYS A 82 -1.91 -3.15 13.53
CA LYS A 82 -1.89 -3.80 14.85
C LYS A 82 -2.11 -5.32 14.75
N LEU A 83 -2.24 -5.85 13.53
CA LEU A 83 -2.42 -7.27 13.28
C LEU A 83 -1.07 -7.94 13.01
N GLU A 84 -0.99 -9.23 13.32
CA GLU A 84 0.20 -10.03 13.11
C GLU A 84 0.20 -10.62 11.69
N PHE A 85 1.23 -10.28 10.90
CA PHE A 85 1.41 -10.80 9.54
C PHE A 85 2.60 -11.75 9.41
N GLY A 86 3.47 -11.85 10.41
CA GLY A 86 4.70 -12.64 10.36
C GLY A 86 5.78 -12.05 9.44
N ASP A 87 6.70 -12.91 9.01
CA ASP A 87 7.85 -12.56 8.18
C ASP A 87 8.09 -13.60 7.08
N ILE A 88 8.86 -13.22 6.05
CA ILE A 88 9.37 -14.08 4.99
C ILE A 88 10.89 -14.07 5.09
N GLU A 89 11.48 -15.16 5.57
CA GLU A 89 12.93 -15.31 5.79
C GLU A 89 13.54 -14.14 6.59
N GLY A 90 12.84 -13.66 7.63
CA GLY A 90 13.26 -12.54 8.48
C GLY A 90 12.86 -11.15 7.98
N LEU A 91 12.28 -11.03 6.78
CA LEU A 91 11.70 -9.77 6.29
C LEU A 91 10.24 -9.64 6.76
N PRO A 92 9.87 -8.61 7.55
CA PRO A 92 8.49 -8.43 7.98
C PRO A 92 7.52 -8.36 6.80
N ARG A 93 6.41 -9.10 6.87
CA ARG A 93 5.40 -9.12 5.80
C ARG A 93 4.63 -7.81 5.70
N LEU A 94 4.51 -7.07 6.81
CA LEU A 94 3.97 -5.71 6.80
C LEU A 94 5.12 -4.70 6.81
N VAL A 95 5.31 -4.00 5.70
CA VAL A 95 6.35 -2.99 5.51
C VAL A 95 5.70 -1.61 5.50
N ASP A 96 5.94 -0.83 6.54
CA ASP A 96 5.41 0.53 6.66
C ASP A 96 6.38 1.59 6.13
N ALA A 97 6.06 2.14 4.96
CA ALA A 97 6.84 3.18 4.28
C ALA A 97 6.72 4.56 4.90
N GLY A 98 5.72 4.80 5.76
CA GLY A 98 5.54 6.08 6.45
C GLY A 98 4.24 6.81 6.11
N GLN A 99 4.30 8.12 5.93
CA GLN A 99 3.18 9.01 5.73
C GLN A 99 2.67 9.00 4.28
N CYS A 100 1.64 9.79 3.97
CA CYS A 100 1.09 9.87 2.60
C CYS A 100 2.14 10.33 1.58
N ASN A 101 3.02 11.26 1.98
CA ASN A 101 4.12 11.76 1.15
C ASN A 101 5.20 10.70 0.88
N ASP A 102 5.29 9.64 1.70
CA ASP A 102 6.19 8.51 1.44
C ASP A 102 5.71 7.61 0.30
N ALA A 103 4.57 7.93 -0.34
CA ALA A 103 4.22 7.40 -1.66
C ALA A 103 5.34 7.63 -2.69
N TYR A 104 6.10 8.72 -2.57
CA TYR A 104 7.30 8.93 -3.38
C TYR A 104 8.33 7.80 -3.17
N SER A 105 8.59 7.41 -1.92
CA SER A 105 9.51 6.32 -1.59
C SER A 105 9.07 4.99 -2.19
N ALA A 106 7.77 4.69 -2.13
CA ALA A 106 7.18 3.49 -2.74
C ALA A 106 7.29 3.49 -4.28
N ILE A 107 7.04 4.64 -4.92
CA ILE A 107 7.20 4.80 -6.38
C ILE A 107 8.66 4.59 -6.78
N ILE A 108 9.61 5.19 -6.07
CA ILE A 108 11.04 5.04 -6.35
C ILE A 108 11.47 3.58 -6.20
N LEU A 109 11.00 2.88 -5.16
CA LEU A 109 11.24 1.45 -5.01
C LEU A 109 10.73 0.66 -6.23
N ALA A 110 9.50 0.90 -6.67
CA ALA A 110 8.93 0.21 -7.83
C ALA A 110 9.74 0.49 -9.11
N VAL A 111 10.14 1.74 -9.35
CA VAL A 111 11.00 2.10 -10.50
C VAL A 111 12.34 1.36 -10.42
N THR A 112 13.00 1.35 -9.26
CA THR A 112 14.28 0.65 -9.08
C THR A 112 14.14 -0.86 -9.25
N LEU A 113 13.07 -1.47 -8.76
CA LEU A 113 12.80 -2.90 -8.97
C LEU A 113 12.60 -3.21 -10.46
N ALA A 114 11.82 -2.38 -11.17
CA ALA A 114 11.58 -2.53 -12.60
C ALA A 114 12.87 -2.42 -13.42
N GLU A 115 13.72 -1.44 -13.11
CA GLU A 115 15.04 -1.26 -13.74
C GLU A 115 15.95 -2.47 -13.53
N LYS A 116 16.02 -2.99 -12.29
CA LYS A 116 16.86 -4.15 -11.96
C LYS A 116 16.37 -5.45 -12.58
N LEU A 117 15.05 -5.61 -12.73
CA LEU A 117 14.43 -6.78 -13.38
C LEU A 117 14.34 -6.63 -14.90
N GLY A 118 14.68 -5.47 -15.46
CA GLY A 118 14.62 -5.20 -16.90
C GLY A 118 13.20 -5.20 -17.47
N CYS A 119 12.19 -4.87 -16.67
CA CYS A 119 10.78 -4.85 -17.05
C CYS A 119 10.13 -3.48 -16.83
N GLY A 120 8.87 -3.29 -17.26
CA GLY A 120 8.11 -2.11 -16.91
C GLY A 120 7.59 -2.16 -15.47
N VAL A 121 7.27 -1.00 -14.89
CA VAL A 121 6.63 -0.91 -13.55
C VAL A 121 5.31 -1.67 -13.49
N ASN A 122 4.59 -1.74 -14.61
CA ASN A 122 3.32 -2.47 -14.71
C ASN A 122 3.50 -3.99 -14.85
N ASP A 123 4.72 -4.46 -15.10
CA ASP A 123 5.05 -5.89 -15.23
C ASP A 123 5.58 -6.47 -13.90
N LEU A 124 5.82 -5.61 -12.91
CA LEU A 124 6.21 -6.05 -11.58
C LEU A 124 5.07 -6.86 -10.92
N PRO A 125 5.41 -7.81 -10.03
CA PRO A 125 4.44 -8.48 -9.18
C PRO A 125 3.96 -7.52 -8.06
N LEU A 126 3.35 -6.42 -8.46
CA LEU A 126 2.88 -5.32 -7.61
C LEU A 126 1.42 -5.00 -7.92
N SER A 127 0.58 -4.94 -6.90
CA SER A 127 -0.80 -4.45 -7.01
C SER A 127 -1.08 -3.32 -6.05
N LEU A 128 -1.81 -2.32 -6.51
CA LEU A 128 -2.12 -1.10 -5.76
C LEU A 128 -3.58 -1.13 -5.30
N VAL A 129 -3.79 -1.14 -3.99
CA VAL A 129 -5.10 -1.11 -3.32
C VAL A 129 -5.14 0.14 -2.44
N LEU A 130 -5.64 1.22 -3.01
CA LEU A 130 -5.55 2.56 -2.42
C LEU A 130 -6.88 3.01 -1.83
N SER A 131 -6.86 3.35 -0.55
CA SER A 131 -7.94 4.07 0.10
C SER A 131 -7.73 5.58 -0.06
N TRP A 132 -8.77 6.32 -0.40
CA TRP A 132 -8.71 7.78 -0.46
C TRP A 132 -9.78 8.41 0.43
N PHE A 133 -9.56 9.66 0.84
CA PHE A 133 -10.51 10.44 1.64
C PHE A 133 -10.39 11.93 1.34
N GLU A 134 -9.17 12.45 1.34
CA GLU A 134 -8.87 13.87 1.14
C GLU A 134 -8.00 14.10 -0.11
N GLN A 135 -7.64 15.36 -0.35
CA GLN A 135 -7.09 15.82 -1.62
C GLN A 135 -5.65 15.35 -1.86
N LYS A 136 -4.85 15.12 -0.82
CA LYS A 136 -3.48 14.59 -1.01
C LYS A 136 -3.50 13.18 -1.60
N ALA A 137 -4.45 12.33 -1.21
CA ALA A 137 -4.62 11.02 -1.83
C ALA A 137 -4.94 11.13 -3.33
N ILE A 138 -5.68 12.15 -3.75
CA ILE A 138 -5.99 12.41 -5.16
C ILE A 138 -4.74 12.84 -5.94
N VAL A 139 -3.91 13.70 -5.37
CA VAL A 139 -2.64 14.11 -5.99
C VAL A 139 -1.71 12.91 -6.18
N ILE A 140 -1.66 12.00 -5.21
CA ILE A 140 -0.87 10.76 -5.32
C ILE A 140 -1.42 9.87 -6.43
N LEU A 141 -2.75 9.70 -6.51
CA LEU A 141 -3.38 8.93 -7.59
C LEU A 141 -3.07 9.53 -8.96
N LEU A 142 -3.22 10.84 -9.14
CA LEU A 142 -2.88 11.52 -10.39
C LEU A 142 -1.40 11.39 -10.74
N THR A 143 -0.52 11.38 -9.74
CA THR A 143 0.92 11.12 -9.94
C THR A 143 1.15 9.72 -10.51
N LEU A 144 0.52 8.70 -9.94
CA LEU A 144 0.62 7.32 -10.42
C LEU A 144 0.09 7.19 -11.86
N LEU A 145 -1.05 7.80 -12.16
CA LEU A 145 -1.64 7.81 -13.50
C LEU A 145 -0.73 8.52 -14.52
N SER A 146 -0.13 9.66 -14.14
CA SER A 146 0.82 10.40 -14.97
C SER A 146 2.10 9.59 -15.26
N LEU A 147 2.55 8.80 -14.30
CA LEU A 147 3.66 7.84 -14.47
C LEU A 147 3.26 6.59 -15.29
N GLY A 148 2.01 6.50 -15.75
CA GLY A 148 1.51 5.39 -16.55
C GLY A 148 1.28 4.10 -15.77
N VAL A 149 1.16 4.17 -14.44
CA VAL A 149 0.83 3.02 -13.59
C VAL A 149 -0.63 2.63 -13.81
N LYS A 150 -0.87 1.34 -14.05
CA LYS A 150 -2.18 0.76 -14.38
C LYS A 150 -2.68 -0.16 -13.28
N ASN A 151 -3.93 -0.62 -13.42
CA ASN A 151 -4.56 -1.60 -12.54
C ASN A 151 -4.63 -1.18 -11.06
N ILE A 152 -4.79 0.12 -10.82
CA ILE A 152 -4.95 0.68 -9.48
C ILE A 152 -6.39 0.43 -9.01
N VAL A 153 -6.55 -0.28 -7.89
CA VAL A 153 -7.83 -0.44 -7.20
C VAL A 153 -7.98 0.71 -6.22
N THR A 154 -9.05 1.49 -6.34
CA THR A 154 -9.29 2.67 -5.50
C THR A 154 -10.66 2.61 -4.81
N GLY A 155 -10.74 3.15 -3.59
CA GLY A 155 -11.95 3.03 -2.77
C GLY A 155 -11.98 3.91 -1.52
N PRO A 156 -13.06 3.84 -0.72
CA PRO A 156 -14.17 2.90 -0.85
C PRO A 156 -15.25 3.34 -1.85
N THR A 157 -15.19 4.56 -2.39
CA THR A 157 -16.14 5.05 -3.41
C THR A 157 -15.40 5.88 -4.45
N ALA A 158 -16.00 6.10 -5.63
CA ALA A 158 -15.46 7.07 -6.59
C ALA A 158 -15.54 8.50 -6.01
N PRO A 159 -14.54 9.37 -6.24
CA PRO A 159 -14.65 10.77 -5.90
C PRO A 159 -15.79 11.43 -6.65
N GLY A 160 -16.65 12.17 -5.93
CA GLY A 160 -17.85 12.77 -6.52
C GLY A 160 -17.59 13.84 -7.59
N PHE A 161 -16.34 14.25 -7.78
CA PHE A 161 -15.92 15.19 -8.82
C PHE A 161 -15.44 14.50 -10.11
N PHE A 162 -15.32 13.16 -10.14
CA PHE A 162 -15.07 12.43 -11.37
C PHE A 162 -16.38 12.02 -12.03
N THR A 163 -16.47 12.17 -13.35
CA THR A 163 -17.51 11.53 -14.13
C THR A 163 -17.26 10.00 -14.19
N PRO A 164 -18.32 9.18 -14.32
CA PRO A 164 -18.17 7.73 -14.40
C PRO A 164 -17.17 7.27 -15.47
N ASP A 165 -17.21 7.88 -16.66
CA ASP A 165 -16.32 7.55 -17.78
C ASP A 165 -14.84 7.83 -17.46
N CYS A 166 -14.56 8.96 -16.79
CA CYS A 166 -13.21 9.33 -16.41
C CYS A 166 -12.66 8.43 -15.29
N TRP A 167 -13.51 8.03 -14.34
CA TRP A 167 -13.12 7.14 -13.24
C TRP A 167 -12.84 5.71 -13.71
N LEU A 168 -13.74 5.13 -14.52
CA LEU A 168 -13.66 3.75 -15.00
C LEU A 168 -12.49 3.54 -15.97
N SER A 169 -12.14 4.56 -16.76
CA SER A 169 -10.98 4.51 -17.66
C SER A 169 -9.64 4.59 -16.92
N SER A 170 -9.62 5.17 -15.72
CA SER A 170 -8.38 5.47 -14.98
C SER A 170 -8.08 4.46 -13.88
N THR A 171 -9.10 3.84 -13.27
CA THR A 171 -8.95 2.97 -12.10
C THR A 171 -9.93 1.80 -12.11
N ARG A 172 -9.60 0.72 -11.40
CA ARG A 172 -10.57 -0.34 -11.10
C ARG A 172 -11.31 0.02 -9.82
N SER A 173 -12.64 0.08 -9.88
CA SER A 173 -13.47 0.34 -8.69
C SER A 173 -13.42 -0.84 -7.73
N SER A 174 -13.17 -0.57 -6.44
CA SER A 174 -13.35 -1.55 -5.36
C SER A 174 -14.81 -1.79 -4.97
N VAL A 175 -15.73 -0.97 -5.48
CA VAL A 175 -17.18 -1.13 -5.24
C VAL A 175 -17.74 -2.14 -6.23
N CYS A 176 -17.92 -3.37 -5.75
CA CYS A 176 -18.77 -4.43 -6.29
C CYS A 176 -18.74 -4.58 -7.82
N ALA A 177 -17.72 -5.26 -8.34
CA ALA A 177 -18.00 -6.15 -9.46
C ALA A 177 -18.76 -7.38 -8.90
N PRO A 178 -19.93 -7.77 -9.45
CA PRO A 178 -20.46 -9.11 -9.22
C PRO A 178 -19.48 -10.18 -9.72
#